data_AF-A0A9W9NUE1-F1
#
_entry.id   AF-A0A9W9NUE1-F1
#
_cell.length_a   1.000
_cell.length_b   1.000
_cell.length_c   1.000
_cell.angle_alpha   90.00
_cell.angle_beta   90.00
_cell.angle_gamma   90.00
#
_symmetry.space_group_name_H-M   'P 1'
#
loop_
_entity.id
_entity.type
_entity.pdbx_description
1 polymer ?
#
loop_
_entity_poly.entity_id
_entity_poly.type
_entity_poly.pdbx_seq_one_letter_code
_entity_poly.pdbx_strand_id
1 'polypeptide(L)'
;MPREIITIQAGQCGNSVGSQFWQQLCQEHGINQDGNLEDFATEGGDRKDVFFYQSDDTRYIPRAILLDLEPRVLNGIQSGPYKNIYNPENFFIGEQGVGAGNNWGLGYAAGEGVQEEIFDMIDREADGSDSLEGFMLLHSIAGGTGSGLGSFILERMNDRFPKKLIQTYSVFPDLYSDIVVNPYNSLLSLQRLTQDADSVVVLDNGALSRIVADRLHVEKPSFDQTNQLVSTVMSASTTTLRYPGYMHNDLAGIIASLIPTPRSHFLLPSYTPFTGDNVEQAKTVRKTTVLDVMRRLLQPKNRMVSINPSKSSCYISILNIIQGEADPTDVHKSLLRIRERRLASFIPWGPASIQVALTKKSPYLHHTNRVSGLMLANHTSVATLFKRIIQQYDRLRKRNAFLDQYRKSAAFSEELTEFDEARSVVMDLIGEYEAAERSDYLDPDAGKEKELGDLDTFTTFFLSFYSPFPSTFCFGRARGFGRINRPHFPSSHIMAPRKPRCSFKECKEAAQRIVGDCSFCHGHFCSKHRMLEAHSCTGLEDCKKESHARNADKLNSERTVVVKGV
;
A
#
# COMPACT_ATOMS: atom_id res chain seq x y z
N MET A 1 -6.55 2.33 21.84
CA MET A 1 -6.28 3.76 21.63
C MET A 1 -6.69 4.08 20.22
N PRO A 2 -7.35 5.22 20.00
CA PRO A 2 -7.62 5.74 18.67
C PRO A 2 -6.32 5.84 17.87
N ARG A 3 -6.40 5.74 16.56
CA ARG A 3 -5.29 6.03 15.66
C ARG A 3 -5.80 7.08 14.70
N GLU A 4 -5.61 8.33 15.07
CA GLU A 4 -6.17 9.46 14.35
C GLU A 4 -5.40 9.72 13.06
N ILE A 5 -6.11 10.17 12.03
CA ILE A 5 -5.54 10.53 10.74
C ILE A 5 -6.01 11.94 10.38
N ILE A 6 -5.04 12.81 10.11
CA ILE A 6 -5.32 14.19 9.67
C ILE A 6 -5.33 14.22 8.14
N THR A 7 -6.40 14.76 7.58
CA THR A 7 -6.57 14.89 6.13
C THR A 7 -6.21 16.30 5.68
N ILE A 8 -5.23 16.44 4.81
CA ILE A 8 -4.80 17.72 4.25
C ILE A 8 -5.30 17.80 2.80
N GLN A 9 -6.03 18.85 2.46
CA GLN A 9 -6.60 19.07 1.13
C GLN A 9 -5.91 20.27 0.50
N ALA A 10 -5.21 20.06 -0.62
CA ALA A 10 -4.42 21.10 -1.26
C ALA A 10 -4.93 21.44 -2.66
N GLY A 11 -5.30 22.71 -2.84
CA GLY A 11 -5.76 23.29 -4.09
C GLY A 11 -7.15 22.83 -4.55
N GLN A 12 -7.61 23.38 -5.67
CA GLN A 12 -8.96 23.16 -6.19
C GLN A 12 -9.37 21.67 -6.25
N CYS A 13 -8.55 20.82 -6.87
CA CYS A 13 -8.88 19.41 -7.04
C CYS A 13 -8.94 18.66 -5.69
N GLY A 14 -7.95 18.90 -4.81
CA GLY A 14 -7.90 18.29 -3.48
C GLY A 14 -9.12 18.66 -2.63
N ASN A 15 -9.48 19.95 -2.61
CA ASN A 15 -10.63 20.46 -1.87
C ASN A 15 -11.97 19.96 -2.43
N SER A 16 -12.13 19.87 -3.76
CA SER A 16 -13.36 19.34 -4.38
C SER A 16 -13.56 17.84 -4.10
N VAL A 17 -12.51 17.02 -4.23
CA VAL A 17 -12.58 15.59 -3.89
C VAL A 17 -12.79 15.40 -2.39
N GLY A 18 -12.06 16.16 -1.58
CA GLY A 18 -12.12 16.12 -0.13
C GLY A 18 -13.50 16.47 0.43
N SER A 19 -14.16 17.48 -0.13
CA SER A 19 -15.54 17.83 0.24
C SER A 19 -16.50 16.66 0.00
N GLN A 20 -16.41 15.98 -1.16
CA GLN A 20 -17.25 14.83 -1.45
C GLN A 20 -16.90 13.60 -0.59
N PHE A 21 -15.63 13.42 -0.25
CA PHE A 21 -15.18 12.37 0.67
C PHE A 21 -15.78 12.53 2.06
N TRP A 22 -15.76 13.74 2.62
CA TRP A 22 -16.37 13.98 3.93
C TRP A 22 -17.88 13.84 3.93
N GLN A 23 -18.55 14.28 2.86
CA GLN A 23 -19.99 14.05 2.70
C GLN A 23 -20.35 12.56 2.72
N GLN A 24 -19.57 11.75 1.99
CA GLN A 24 -19.73 10.30 1.97
C GLN A 24 -19.50 9.69 3.35
N LEU A 25 -18.48 10.14 4.09
CA LEU A 25 -18.21 9.68 5.45
C LEU A 25 -19.34 10.06 6.41
N CYS A 26 -19.85 11.28 6.36
CA CYS A 26 -20.97 11.70 7.20
C CYS A 26 -22.18 10.79 7.00
N GLN A 27 -22.53 10.49 5.74
CA GLN A 27 -23.62 9.56 5.42
C GLN A 27 -23.34 8.13 5.91
N GLU A 28 -22.11 7.64 5.77
CA GLU A 28 -21.73 6.31 6.23
C GLU A 28 -21.71 6.16 7.75
N HIS A 29 -21.54 7.24 8.50
CA HIS A 29 -21.48 7.27 9.96
C HIS A 29 -22.77 7.80 10.62
N GLY A 30 -23.78 8.16 9.83
CA GLY A 30 -25.04 8.70 10.34
C GLY A 30 -24.89 10.09 10.97
N ILE A 31 -23.98 10.90 10.44
CA ILE A 31 -23.74 12.29 10.86
C ILE A 31 -24.48 13.21 9.88
N ASN A 32 -25.24 14.14 10.44
CA ASN A 32 -26.01 15.09 9.66
C ASN A 32 -25.15 16.23 9.08
N GLN A 33 -25.77 17.10 8.29
CA GLN A 33 -25.07 18.22 7.61
C GLN A 33 -24.51 19.27 8.57
N ASP A 34 -25.01 19.32 9.80
CA ASP A 34 -24.55 20.20 10.86
C ASP A 34 -23.45 19.57 11.75
N GLY A 35 -23.08 18.31 11.47
CA GLY A 35 -22.06 17.58 12.23
C GLY A 35 -22.59 16.89 13.48
N ASN A 36 -23.91 16.83 13.67
CA ASN A 36 -24.52 16.11 14.78
C ASN A 36 -24.83 14.66 14.40
N LEU A 37 -24.65 13.75 15.35
CA LEU A 37 -25.02 12.35 15.21
C LEU A 37 -26.54 12.20 15.20
N GLU A 38 -27.06 11.44 14.24
CA GLU A 38 -28.48 11.08 14.17
C GLU A 38 -28.83 10.04 15.23
N ASP A 39 -30.05 10.08 15.78
CA ASP A 39 -30.49 9.21 16.88
C ASP A 39 -30.33 7.72 16.55
N PHE A 40 -30.60 7.33 15.30
CA PHE A 40 -30.48 5.95 14.82
C PHE A 40 -29.02 5.46 14.71
N ALA A 41 -28.04 6.35 14.82
CA ALA A 41 -26.61 6.05 14.68
C ALA A 41 -25.86 5.91 16.01
N THR A 42 -26.55 6.11 17.14
CA THR A 42 -25.98 6.07 18.51
C THR A 42 -25.40 4.69 18.88
N GLU A 43 -26.01 3.59 18.41
CA GLU A 43 -25.54 2.22 18.69
C GLU A 43 -24.65 1.63 17.58
N GLY A 44 -24.03 2.50 16.77
CA GLY A 44 -23.15 2.11 15.67
C GLY A 44 -21.88 1.39 16.13
N GLY A 45 -21.60 0.21 15.57
CA GLY A 45 -20.35 -0.54 15.79
C GLY A 45 -19.14 0.00 15.00
N ASP A 46 -19.19 1.25 14.58
CA ASP A 46 -18.20 1.96 13.78
C ASP A 46 -17.29 2.86 14.65
N ARG A 47 -16.06 3.04 14.20
CA ARG A 47 -15.04 3.90 14.82
C ARG A 47 -15.00 5.24 14.11
N LYS A 48 -15.61 6.24 14.74
CA LYS A 48 -15.69 7.62 14.24
C LYS A 48 -14.43 8.43 14.60
N ASP A 49 -13.80 8.07 15.71
CA ASP A 49 -12.62 8.71 16.32
C ASP A 49 -11.37 8.77 15.42
N VAL A 50 -11.26 7.88 14.44
CA VAL A 50 -10.14 7.85 13.48
C VAL A 50 -10.10 9.13 12.63
N PHE A 51 -11.25 9.58 12.13
CA PHE A 51 -11.35 10.70 11.19
C PHE A 51 -12.06 11.92 11.76
N PHE A 52 -12.89 11.74 12.80
CA PHE A 52 -13.64 12.81 13.43
C PHE A 52 -13.13 13.07 14.84
N TYR A 53 -12.98 14.34 15.16
CA TYR A 53 -12.86 14.86 16.52
C TYR A 53 -14.25 15.01 17.12
N GLN A 54 -14.46 14.49 18.33
CA GLN A 54 -15.71 14.65 19.06
C GLN A 54 -15.61 15.90 19.94
N SER A 55 -16.36 16.95 19.59
CA SER A 55 -16.38 18.21 20.35
C SER A 55 -17.32 18.15 21.55
N ASP A 56 -18.50 17.55 21.35
CA ASP A 56 -19.56 17.36 22.33
C ASP A 56 -20.13 15.94 22.20
N ASP A 57 -21.03 15.53 23.10
CA ASP A 57 -21.63 14.18 23.08
C ASP A 57 -22.24 13.80 21.71
N THR A 58 -22.75 14.77 20.95
CA THR A 58 -23.36 14.55 19.64
C THR A 58 -22.58 15.13 18.46
N ARG A 59 -21.60 16.01 18.69
CA ARG A 59 -20.98 16.81 17.62
C ARG A 59 -19.64 16.24 17.18
N TYR A 60 -19.54 15.90 15.90
CA TYR A 60 -18.37 15.35 15.23
C TYR A 60 -17.83 16.34 14.19
N ILE A 61 -16.55 16.67 14.32
CA ILE A 61 -15.83 17.61 13.46
C ILE A 61 -14.77 16.83 12.68
N PRO A 62 -14.70 16.91 11.33
CA PRO A 62 -13.65 16.28 10.56
C PRO A 62 -12.26 16.79 10.94
N ARG A 63 -11.29 15.87 11.09
CA ARG A 63 -9.85 16.19 11.19
C ARG A 63 -9.30 16.53 9.81
N ALA A 64 -9.76 17.65 9.27
CA ALA A 64 -9.47 18.10 7.92
C ALA A 64 -8.87 19.51 7.93
N ILE A 65 -7.80 19.71 7.16
CA ILE A 65 -7.17 21.00 6.90
C ILE A 65 -7.33 21.29 5.42
N LEU A 66 -7.93 22.43 5.10
CA LEU A 66 -8.26 22.84 3.73
C LEU A 66 -7.38 24.03 3.34
N LEU A 67 -6.55 23.82 2.33
CA LEU A 67 -5.54 24.77 1.88
C LEU A 67 -5.81 25.14 0.42
N ASP A 68 -6.01 26.41 0.15
CA ASP A 68 -6.03 26.93 -1.22
C ASP A 68 -5.45 28.34 -1.29
N LEU A 69 -4.71 28.61 -2.36
CA LEU A 69 -4.23 29.95 -2.67
C LEU A 69 -5.32 30.77 -3.39
N GLU A 70 -6.40 30.10 -3.84
CA GLU A 70 -7.54 30.74 -4.48
C GLU A 70 -8.83 30.54 -3.66
N PRO A 71 -9.62 31.60 -3.42
CA PRO A 71 -10.79 31.53 -2.53
C PRO A 71 -11.99 30.80 -3.13
N ARG A 72 -12.02 30.56 -4.45
CA ARG A 72 -13.24 30.13 -5.18
C ARG A 72 -13.84 28.84 -4.60
N VAL A 73 -13.01 27.83 -4.38
CA VAL A 73 -13.48 26.49 -3.97
C VAL A 73 -13.80 26.46 -2.48
N LEU A 74 -12.97 27.10 -1.66
CA LEU A 74 -13.17 27.20 -0.22
C LEU A 74 -14.42 28.02 0.13
N ASN A 75 -14.67 29.13 -0.56
CA ASN A 75 -15.94 29.87 -0.43
C ASN A 75 -17.15 29.02 -0.83
N GLY A 76 -16.99 28.17 -1.85
CA GLY A 76 -18.00 27.19 -2.24
C GLY A 76 -18.34 26.23 -1.10
N ILE A 77 -17.33 25.70 -0.42
CA ILE A 77 -17.49 24.79 0.74
C ILE A 77 -18.14 25.53 1.93
N GLN A 78 -17.70 26.76 2.22
CA GLN A 78 -18.24 27.59 3.30
C GLN A 78 -19.69 28.04 3.05
N SER A 79 -20.12 28.14 1.79
CA SER A 79 -21.52 28.39 1.41
C SER A 79 -22.36 27.13 1.25
N GLY A 80 -21.73 25.95 1.29
CA GLY A 80 -22.34 24.67 1.02
C GLY A 80 -23.20 24.13 2.16
N PRO A 81 -23.93 23.02 1.92
CA PRO A 81 -24.79 22.40 2.93
C PRO A 81 -24.01 21.87 4.14
N TYR A 82 -22.78 21.37 3.92
CA TYR A 82 -21.92 20.83 4.96
C TYR A 82 -20.95 21.87 5.56
N LYS A 83 -21.25 23.17 5.47
CA LYS A 83 -20.33 24.21 5.98
C LYS A 83 -20.08 24.11 7.49
N ASN A 84 -21.07 23.63 8.25
CA ASN A 84 -21.07 23.63 9.71
C ASN A 84 -20.25 22.48 10.32
N ILE A 85 -19.86 21.48 9.51
CA ILE A 85 -19.09 20.33 9.99
C ILE A 85 -17.61 20.67 10.21
N TYR A 86 -17.05 21.55 9.39
CA TYR A 86 -15.62 21.86 9.40
C TYR A 86 -15.28 22.84 10.51
N ASN A 87 -14.07 22.71 11.08
CA ASN A 87 -13.52 23.72 11.97
C ASN A 87 -13.13 24.97 11.14
N PRO A 88 -13.69 26.16 11.42
CA PRO A 88 -13.33 27.39 10.72
C PRO A 88 -11.84 27.73 10.79
N GLU A 89 -11.16 27.31 11.87
CA GLU A 89 -9.73 27.57 12.06
C GLU A 89 -8.82 26.67 11.19
N ASN A 90 -9.38 25.68 10.49
CA ASN A 90 -8.64 24.77 9.61
C ASN A 90 -8.75 25.15 8.12
N PHE A 91 -9.25 26.36 7.83
CA PHE A 91 -9.30 26.92 6.48
C PHE A 91 -8.15 27.90 6.29
N PHE A 92 -7.30 27.61 5.32
CA PHE A 92 -6.30 28.55 4.82
C PHE A 92 -6.69 29.03 3.43
N ILE A 93 -6.88 30.33 3.29
CA ILE A 93 -7.14 31.00 2.03
C ILE A 93 -6.01 32.01 1.81
N GLY A 94 -5.24 31.84 0.75
CA GLY A 94 -4.18 32.78 0.38
C GLY A 94 -4.71 34.21 0.17
N GLU A 95 -3.86 35.20 0.44
CA GLU A 95 -4.22 36.62 0.25
C GLU A 95 -4.62 36.92 -1.21
N GLN A 96 -5.59 37.81 -1.39
CA GLN A 96 -6.16 38.14 -2.69
C GLN A 96 -5.07 38.59 -3.68
N GLY A 97 -4.82 37.76 -4.70
CA GLY A 97 -3.92 38.07 -5.82
C GLY A 97 -2.70 37.15 -5.96
N VAL A 98 -2.40 36.31 -4.95
CA VAL A 98 -1.26 35.36 -4.99
C VAL A 98 -1.74 33.95 -5.38
N GLY A 99 -2.36 33.83 -6.55
CA GLY A 99 -2.69 32.52 -7.11
C GLY A 99 -1.45 31.84 -7.69
N ALA A 100 -1.36 30.51 -7.60
CA ALA A 100 -0.25 29.76 -8.22
C ALA A 100 -0.30 29.76 -9.77
N GLY A 101 -1.44 30.13 -10.38
CA GLY A 101 -1.53 30.34 -11.83
C GLY A 101 -1.16 29.13 -12.69
N ASN A 102 -1.48 27.92 -12.23
CA ASN A 102 -1.06 26.64 -12.84
C ASN A 102 0.47 26.45 -12.97
N ASN A 103 1.26 27.14 -12.15
CA ASN A 103 2.71 27.01 -12.12
C ASN A 103 3.16 26.43 -10.77
N TRP A 104 3.88 25.31 -10.82
CA TRP A 104 4.44 24.65 -9.64
C TRP A 104 5.38 25.58 -8.84
N GLY A 105 6.28 26.31 -9.50
CA GLY A 105 7.28 27.15 -8.82
C GLY A 105 6.67 28.33 -8.08
N LEU A 106 5.58 28.91 -8.59
CA LEU A 106 4.82 29.93 -7.87
C LEU A 106 4.07 29.34 -6.67
N GLY A 107 3.48 28.16 -6.81
CA GLY A 107 2.83 27.45 -5.70
C GLY A 107 3.81 27.06 -4.60
N TYR A 108 5.02 26.62 -4.97
CA TYR A 108 6.08 26.26 -4.04
C TYR A 108 6.61 27.49 -3.29
N ALA A 109 6.93 28.57 -4.00
CA ALA A 109 7.38 29.83 -3.40
C ALA A 109 6.31 30.49 -2.51
N ALA A 110 5.03 30.37 -2.89
CA ALA A 110 3.92 30.81 -2.03
C ALA A 110 3.91 30.01 -0.72
N GLY A 111 4.16 28.70 -0.78
CA GLY A 111 4.25 27.82 0.39
C GLY A 111 5.30 28.25 1.41
N GLU A 112 6.46 28.73 0.96
CA GLU A 112 7.50 29.28 1.85
C GLU A 112 7.00 30.50 2.64
N GLY A 113 6.26 31.40 1.98
CA GLY A 113 5.73 32.60 2.62
C GLY A 113 4.63 32.32 3.65
N VAL A 114 3.87 31.23 3.48
CA VAL A 114 2.71 30.88 4.32
C VAL A 114 2.99 29.67 5.23
N GLN A 115 4.25 29.27 5.34
CA GLN A 115 4.67 28.07 6.04
C GLN A 115 4.25 28.09 7.51
N GLU A 116 4.48 29.20 8.22
CA GLU A 116 4.17 29.32 9.65
C GLU A 116 2.68 29.08 9.91
N GLU A 117 1.81 29.76 9.18
CA GLU A 117 0.35 29.61 9.31
C GLU A 117 -0.12 28.18 9.02
N ILE A 118 0.35 27.56 7.94
CA ILE A 118 -0.03 26.19 7.58
C ILE A 118 0.42 25.19 8.64
N PHE A 119 1.66 25.31 9.11
CA PHE A 119 2.18 24.37 10.08
C PHE A 119 1.61 24.56 11.48
N ASP A 120 1.29 25.79 11.89
CA ASP A 120 0.59 26.03 13.16
C ASP A 120 -0.78 25.33 13.19
N MET A 121 -1.53 25.32 12.07
CA MET A 121 -2.76 24.55 11.96
C MET A 121 -2.52 23.04 12.04
N ILE A 122 -1.49 22.53 11.37
CA ILE A 122 -1.14 21.10 11.37
C ILE A 122 -0.71 20.66 12.78
N ASP A 123 0.11 21.45 13.47
CA ASP A 123 0.57 21.16 14.82
C ASP A 123 -0.59 21.17 15.81
N ARG A 124 -1.50 22.15 15.72
CA ARG A 124 -2.68 22.20 16.58
C ARG A 124 -3.53 20.93 16.46
N GLU A 125 -3.77 20.46 15.24
CA GLU A 125 -4.53 19.23 14.99
C GLU A 125 -3.75 17.97 15.43
N ALA A 126 -2.43 17.97 15.27
CA ALA A 126 -1.56 16.88 15.70
C ALA A 126 -1.49 16.78 17.23
N ASP A 127 -1.39 17.90 17.94
CA ASP A 127 -1.38 17.99 19.40
C ASP A 127 -2.77 17.68 19.99
N GLY A 128 -3.84 17.96 19.24
CA GLY A 128 -5.21 17.57 19.56
C GLY A 128 -5.55 16.09 19.28
N SER A 129 -4.55 15.27 18.94
CA SER A 129 -4.71 13.83 18.69
C SER A 129 -4.01 13.01 19.78
N ASP A 130 -4.69 12.02 20.36
CA ASP A 130 -4.11 11.19 21.42
C ASP A 130 -2.98 10.31 20.88
N SER A 131 -3.14 9.77 19.68
CA SER A 131 -2.17 8.90 19.03
C SER A 131 -2.24 9.00 17.51
N LEU A 132 -1.82 10.17 16.98
CA LEU A 132 -1.71 10.42 15.55
C LEU A 132 -0.96 9.29 14.82
N GLU A 133 -1.62 8.64 13.87
CA GLU A 133 -1.03 7.58 13.04
C GLU A 133 -0.31 8.15 11.82
N GLY A 134 -0.92 9.13 11.16
CA GLY A 134 -0.38 9.71 9.94
C GLY A 134 -1.25 10.76 9.31
N PHE A 135 -0.87 11.14 8.10
CA PHE A 135 -1.50 12.18 7.31
C PHE A 135 -1.98 11.63 5.97
N MET A 136 -3.13 12.12 5.51
CA MET A 136 -3.67 11.86 4.18
C MET A 136 -3.68 13.14 3.36
N LEU A 137 -2.80 13.25 2.36
CA LEU A 137 -2.75 14.41 1.47
C LEU A 137 -3.59 14.18 0.21
N LEU A 138 -4.61 15.00 -0.02
CA LEU A 138 -5.39 15.05 -1.25
C LEU A 138 -4.92 16.21 -2.10
N HIS A 139 -4.41 15.92 -3.29
CA HIS A 139 -3.90 16.95 -4.17
C HIS A 139 -3.90 16.49 -5.64
N SER A 140 -3.70 17.45 -6.56
CA SER A 140 -3.43 17.15 -7.96
C SER A 140 -1.97 17.45 -8.29
N ILE A 141 -1.34 16.57 -9.06
CA ILE A 141 0.06 16.73 -9.48
C ILE A 141 0.23 17.74 -10.63
N ALA A 142 -0.87 18.14 -11.28
CA ALA A 142 -0.82 18.96 -12.50
C ALA A 142 -1.21 20.42 -12.27
N GLY A 143 -1.93 20.73 -11.19
CA GLY A 143 -2.35 22.10 -10.86
C GLY A 143 -1.17 23.00 -10.46
N GLY A 144 -1.42 24.26 -10.09
CA GLY A 144 -0.39 25.13 -9.49
C GLY A 144 -0.27 24.89 -7.99
N THR A 145 -1.37 25.11 -7.25
CA THR A 145 -1.42 24.96 -5.79
C THR A 145 -1.22 23.51 -5.36
N GLY A 146 -2.02 22.57 -5.87
CA GLY A 146 -1.93 21.17 -5.47
C GLY A 146 -0.59 20.50 -5.80
N SER A 147 0.13 21.00 -6.81
CA SER A 147 1.43 20.49 -7.20
C SER A 147 2.55 21.17 -6.40
N GLY A 148 2.67 22.50 -6.48
CA GLY A 148 3.72 23.30 -5.85
C GLY A 148 3.60 23.35 -4.33
N LEU A 149 2.50 23.89 -3.82
CA LEU A 149 2.23 23.93 -2.37
C LEU A 149 2.15 22.52 -1.78
N GLY A 150 1.55 21.57 -2.51
CA GLY A 150 1.52 20.16 -2.10
C GLY A 150 2.92 19.54 -1.97
N SER A 151 3.83 19.84 -2.90
CA SER A 151 5.22 19.36 -2.84
C SER A 151 5.97 19.97 -1.65
N PHE A 152 5.82 21.28 -1.45
CA PHE A 152 6.41 21.98 -0.29
C PHE A 152 5.95 21.39 1.05
N ILE A 153 4.65 21.14 1.19
CA ILE A 153 4.08 20.54 2.40
C ILE A 153 4.64 19.13 2.63
N LEU A 154 4.77 18.30 1.58
CA LEU A 154 5.31 16.94 1.71
C LEU A 154 6.74 16.94 2.27
N GLU A 155 7.62 17.76 1.71
CA GLU A 155 9.02 17.87 2.16
C GLU A 155 9.09 18.27 3.64
N ARG A 156 8.38 19.35 4.00
CA ARG A 156 8.41 19.89 5.37
C ARG A 156 7.72 18.97 6.38
N MET A 157 6.71 18.21 5.97
CA MET A 157 6.07 17.21 6.82
C MET A 157 6.97 16.02 7.10
N ASN A 158 7.75 15.57 6.11
CA ASN A 158 8.72 14.49 6.28
C ASN A 158 9.79 14.88 7.31
N ASP A 159 10.28 16.12 7.25
CA ASP A 159 11.24 16.67 8.23
C ASP A 159 10.65 16.85 9.63
N ARG A 160 9.42 17.38 9.73
CA ARG A 160 8.78 17.71 11.02
C ARG A 160 8.19 16.49 11.72
N PHE A 161 7.64 15.53 10.96
CA PHE A 161 6.97 14.34 11.47
C PHE A 161 7.58 13.02 10.91
N PRO A 162 8.88 12.76 11.11
CA PRO A 162 9.59 11.64 10.45
C PRO A 162 9.18 10.23 10.91
N LYS A 163 8.28 10.14 11.90
CA LYS A 163 7.75 8.87 12.43
C LYS A 163 6.29 8.62 12.04
N LYS A 164 5.66 9.58 11.37
CA LYS A 164 4.25 9.52 10.99
C LYS A 164 4.14 9.12 9.53
N LEU A 165 3.12 8.34 9.21
CA LEU A 165 2.91 7.87 7.85
C LEU A 165 2.32 8.98 6.99
N ILE A 166 2.80 9.13 5.76
CA ILE A 166 2.27 10.06 4.77
C ILE A 166 1.69 9.26 3.61
N GLN A 167 0.35 9.20 3.53
CA GLN A 167 -0.36 8.63 2.40
C GLN A 167 -0.92 9.74 1.52
N THR A 168 -0.70 9.67 0.22
CA THR A 168 -1.27 10.65 -0.72
C THR A 168 -2.33 10.02 -1.62
N TYR A 169 -3.36 10.80 -1.92
CA TYR A 169 -4.32 10.54 -2.99
C TYR A 169 -4.06 11.56 -4.09
N SER A 170 -3.23 11.15 -5.05
CA SER A 170 -2.69 12.05 -6.07
C SER A 170 -3.47 11.89 -7.36
N VAL A 171 -4.12 12.97 -7.80
CA VAL A 171 -4.88 13.01 -9.05
C VAL A 171 -3.97 13.38 -10.22
N PHE A 172 -3.78 12.42 -11.12
CA PHE A 172 -3.00 12.53 -12.35
C PHE A 172 -3.85 13.18 -13.46
N PRO A 173 -3.23 14.05 -14.28
CA PRO A 173 -3.92 14.73 -15.37
C PRO A 173 -4.29 13.73 -16.47
N ASP A 174 -5.37 14.06 -17.20
CA ASP A 174 -5.67 13.36 -18.44
C ASP A 174 -4.68 13.76 -19.54
N LEU A 175 -4.55 12.89 -20.55
CA LEU A 175 -3.72 13.08 -21.74
C LEU A 175 -4.08 14.33 -22.55
N TYR A 176 -5.35 14.73 -22.50
CA TYR A 176 -5.92 15.83 -23.28
C TYR A 176 -6.23 17.06 -22.43
N SER A 177 -5.49 17.26 -21.34
CA SER A 177 -5.67 18.47 -20.53
C SER A 177 -5.33 19.74 -21.32
N ASP A 178 -6.17 20.77 -21.20
CA ASP A 178 -5.99 22.07 -21.87
C ASP A 178 -4.75 22.84 -21.38
N ILE A 179 -4.21 22.48 -20.21
CA ILE A 179 -3.06 23.15 -19.60
C ILE A 179 -1.76 22.56 -20.18
N VAL A 180 -1.02 23.40 -20.92
CA VAL A 180 0.20 23.01 -21.65
C VAL A 180 1.42 22.73 -20.74
N VAL A 181 1.45 23.30 -19.53
CA VAL A 181 2.56 23.18 -18.58
C VAL A 181 2.44 21.97 -17.64
N ASN A 182 1.36 21.19 -17.73
CA ASN A 182 1.11 20.04 -16.88
C ASN A 182 2.27 19.04 -16.77
N PRO A 183 3.02 18.71 -17.84
CA PRO A 183 4.15 17.79 -17.72
C PRO A 183 5.28 18.30 -16.84
N TYR A 184 5.51 19.62 -16.77
CA TYR A 184 6.51 20.21 -15.87
C TYR A 184 6.07 20.08 -14.41
N ASN A 185 4.84 20.50 -14.09
CA ASN A 185 4.27 20.40 -12.73
C ASN A 185 4.23 18.95 -12.24
N SER A 186 3.82 18.04 -13.13
CA SER A 186 3.70 16.61 -12.81
C SER A 186 5.06 15.98 -12.53
N LEU A 187 6.11 16.35 -13.27
CA LEU A 187 7.45 15.82 -13.06
C LEU A 187 8.02 16.24 -11.70
N LEU A 188 7.92 17.53 -11.37
CA LEU A 188 8.40 18.08 -10.10
C LEU A 188 7.65 17.48 -8.91
N SER A 189 6.32 17.37 -9.02
CA SER A 189 5.51 16.73 -7.97
C SER A 189 5.84 15.24 -7.81
N LEU A 190 6.10 14.53 -8.91
CA LEU A 190 6.46 13.11 -8.86
C LEU A 190 7.78 12.86 -8.14
N GLN A 191 8.74 13.78 -8.24
CA GLN A 191 9.98 13.69 -7.48
C GLN A 191 9.72 13.64 -5.98
N ARG A 192 8.93 14.59 -5.45
CA ARG A 192 8.60 14.67 -4.01
C ARG A 192 7.71 13.53 -3.56
N LEU A 193 6.74 13.13 -4.38
CA LEU A 193 5.95 11.92 -4.13
C LEU A 193 6.81 10.66 -4.05
N THR A 194 7.94 10.61 -4.75
CA THR A 194 8.85 9.46 -4.72
C THR A 194 9.76 9.47 -3.49
N GLN A 195 10.11 10.65 -2.98
CA GLN A 195 11.10 10.82 -1.90
C GLN A 195 10.46 10.94 -0.51
N ASP A 196 9.31 11.62 -0.41
CA ASP A 196 8.74 12.11 0.85
C ASP A 196 7.40 11.48 1.24
N ALA A 197 6.82 10.62 0.39
CA ALA A 197 5.57 9.92 0.70
C ALA A 197 5.82 8.41 0.94
N ASP A 198 5.13 7.83 1.94
CA ASP A 198 5.20 6.40 2.23
C ASP A 198 4.32 5.56 1.29
N SER A 199 3.21 6.13 0.81
CA SER A 199 2.24 5.45 -0.05
C SER A 199 1.51 6.44 -0.93
N VAL A 200 1.49 6.20 -2.25
CA VAL A 200 0.79 7.05 -3.21
C VAL A 200 -0.33 6.27 -3.90
N VAL A 201 -1.59 6.64 -3.65
CA VAL A 201 -2.73 6.09 -4.38
C VAL A 201 -2.91 6.90 -5.66
N VAL A 202 -2.69 6.25 -6.80
CA VAL A 202 -2.72 6.88 -8.12
C VAL A 202 -4.15 6.94 -8.65
N LEU A 203 -4.64 8.14 -8.95
CA LEU A 203 -5.96 8.38 -9.53
C LEU A 203 -5.80 9.06 -10.89
N ASP A 204 -6.14 8.39 -11.98
CA ASP A 204 -5.98 8.94 -13.34
C ASP A 204 -7.30 9.48 -13.87
N ASN A 205 -7.38 10.80 -14.11
CA ASN A 205 -8.58 11.44 -14.64
C ASN A 205 -9.02 10.87 -15.99
N GLY A 206 -8.12 10.41 -16.85
CA GLY A 206 -8.48 9.78 -18.13
C GLY A 206 -9.20 8.44 -17.92
N ALA A 207 -8.71 7.62 -16.99
CA ALA A 207 -9.35 6.35 -16.64
C ALA A 207 -10.68 6.55 -15.89
N LEU A 208 -10.72 7.49 -14.94
CA LEU A 208 -11.94 7.84 -14.20
C LEU A 208 -13.03 8.34 -15.16
N SER A 209 -12.68 9.24 -16.08
CA SER A 209 -13.62 9.77 -17.08
C SER A 209 -14.16 8.66 -17.99
N ARG A 210 -13.29 7.74 -18.45
CA ARG A 210 -13.72 6.56 -19.22
C ARG A 210 -14.70 5.69 -18.43
N ILE A 211 -14.41 5.39 -17.17
CA ILE A 211 -15.30 4.57 -16.34
C ILE A 211 -16.65 5.23 -16.15
N VAL A 212 -16.69 6.54 -15.88
CA VAL A 212 -17.95 7.28 -15.71
C VAL A 212 -18.72 7.32 -17.04
N ALA A 213 -18.06 7.60 -18.16
CA ALA A 213 -18.68 7.62 -19.47
C ALA A 213 -19.30 6.26 -19.85
N ASP A 214 -18.54 5.17 -19.68
CA ASP A 214 -18.99 3.81 -19.99
C ASP A 214 -20.15 3.34 -19.10
N ARG A 215 -20.18 3.80 -17.83
CA ARG A 215 -21.14 3.32 -16.81
C ARG A 215 -22.41 4.15 -16.72
N LEU A 216 -22.29 5.46 -16.80
CA LEU A 216 -23.44 6.38 -16.75
C LEU A 216 -24.01 6.65 -18.15
N HIS A 217 -23.37 6.13 -19.22
CA HIS A 217 -23.76 6.37 -20.60
C HIS A 217 -23.81 7.87 -20.95
N VAL A 218 -22.81 8.61 -20.49
CA VAL A 218 -22.65 10.05 -20.71
C VAL A 218 -21.45 10.28 -21.62
N GLU A 219 -21.59 11.14 -22.64
CA GLU A 219 -20.50 11.44 -23.58
C GLU A 219 -19.35 12.24 -22.95
N LYS A 220 -19.66 13.17 -22.04
CA LYS A 220 -18.68 13.99 -21.31
C LYS A 220 -18.99 14.00 -19.82
N PRO A 221 -18.24 13.26 -18.99
CA PRO A 221 -18.45 13.24 -17.55
C PRO A 221 -18.01 14.57 -16.92
N SER A 222 -18.74 15.01 -15.89
CA SER A 222 -18.36 16.20 -15.12
C SER A 222 -17.30 15.87 -14.06
N PHE A 223 -16.59 16.89 -13.58
CA PHE A 223 -15.67 16.73 -12.45
C PHE A 223 -16.40 16.27 -11.19
N ASP A 224 -17.66 16.68 -10.98
CA ASP A 224 -18.43 16.20 -9.83
C ASP A 224 -18.67 14.69 -9.88
N GLN A 225 -18.97 14.13 -11.06
CA GLN A 225 -19.18 12.69 -11.23
C GLN A 225 -17.89 11.88 -11.07
N THR A 226 -16.76 12.40 -11.56
CA THR A 226 -15.46 11.75 -11.37
C THR A 226 -14.98 11.85 -9.93
N ASN A 227 -15.22 12.97 -9.25
CA ASN A 227 -14.93 13.11 -7.83
C ASN A 227 -15.77 12.16 -6.96
N GLN A 228 -17.02 11.85 -7.35
CA GLN A 228 -17.87 10.89 -6.61
C GLN A 228 -17.27 9.48 -6.68
N LEU A 229 -16.69 9.14 -7.82
CA LEU A 229 -15.97 7.88 -8.01
C LEU A 229 -14.72 7.83 -7.12
N VAL A 230 -13.97 8.93 -7.04
CA VAL A 230 -12.80 9.03 -6.18
C VAL A 230 -13.18 8.96 -4.70
N SER A 231 -14.21 9.68 -4.26
CA SER A 231 -14.67 9.67 -2.86
C SER A 231 -15.11 8.26 -2.43
N THR A 232 -15.79 7.52 -3.32
CA THR A 232 -16.15 6.11 -3.08
C THR A 232 -14.92 5.23 -2.85
N VAL A 233 -13.85 5.43 -3.63
CA VAL A 233 -12.60 4.67 -3.50
C VAL A 233 -11.86 5.02 -2.22
N MET A 234 -11.80 6.29 -1.88
CA MET A 234 -11.20 6.78 -0.64
C MET A 234 -11.96 6.27 0.59
N SER A 235 -13.29 6.26 0.52
CA SER A 235 -14.12 5.66 1.58
C SER A 235 -13.85 4.15 1.67
N ALA A 236 -13.77 3.47 0.53
CA ALA A 236 -13.53 2.03 0.48
C ALA A 236 -12.12 1.62 0.98
N SER A 237 -11.09 2.41 0.70
CA SER A 237 -9.71 2.16 1.15
C SER A 237 -9.57 2.34 2.66
N THR A 238 -10.32 3.30 3.23
CA THR A 238 -10.31 3.60 4.67
C THR A 238 -11.33 2.80 5.48
N THR A 239 -12.10 1.91 4.84
CA THR A 239 -13.16 1.16 5.53
C THR A 239 -12.61 0.27 6.64
N THR A 240 -11.42 -0.33 6.47
CA THR A 240 -10.81 -1.19 7.50
C THR A 240 -10.34 -0.42 8.74
N LEU A 241 -10.14 0.89 8.62
CA LEU A 241 -9.79 1.78 9.73
C LEU A 241 -11.05 2.20 10.51
N ARG A 242 -12.12 2.50 9.78
CA ARG A 242 -13.40 3.00 10.32
C ARG A 242 -14.31 1.91 10.86
N TYR A 243 -14.25 0.71 10.30
CA TYR A 243 -15.04 -0.43 10.76
C TYR A 243 -14.09 -1.50 11.31
N PRO A 244 -14.16 -1.79 12.62
CA PRO A 244 -13.23 -2.72 13.24
C PRO A 244 -13.34 -4.11 12.60
N GLY A 245 -12.23 -4.56 11.99
CA GLY A 245 -12.07 -5.87 11.38
C GLY A 245 -11.08 -6.74 12.14
N TYR A 246 -10.79 -7.93 11.60
CA TYR A 246 -9.79 -8.84 12.16
C TYR A 246 -8.36 -8.53 11.69
N MET A 247 -8.21 -7.93 10.50
CA MET A 247 -6.90 -7.65 9.86
C MET A 247 -6.89 -6.23 9.28
N HIS A 248 -5.70 -5.62 9.23
CA HIS A 248 -5.45 -4.28 8.64
C HIS A 248 -6.31 -3.16 9.25
N ASN A 249 -6.37 -3.15 10.59
CA ASN A 249 -7.07 -2.12 11.37
C ASN A 249 -6.27 -0.82 11.51
N ASP A 250 -5.10 -0.75 10.89
CA ASP A 250 -4.17 0.35 10.97
C ASP A 250 -3.55 0.66 9.60
N LEU A 251 -3.24 1.94 9.36
CA LEU A 251 -2.65 2.39 8.11
C LEU A 251 -1.27 1.76 7.89
N ALA A 252 -0.48 1.65 8.96
CA ALA A 252 0.82 0.97 8.93
C ALA A 252 0.71 -0.47 8.42
N GLY A 253 -0.29 -1.22 8.89
CA GLY A 253 -0.53 -2.60 8.49
C GLY A 253 -1.04 -2.76 7.06
N ILE A 254 -1.72 -1.75 6.50
CA ILE A 254 -2.13 -1.71 5.08
C ILE A 254 -0.91 -1.44 4.20
N ILE A 255 -0.10 -0.43 4.54
CA ILE A 255 1.07 -0.02 3.77
C ILE A 255 2.12 -1.14 3.77
N ALA A 256 2.45 -1.70 4.94
CA ALA A 256 3.46 -2.75 5.08
C ALA A 256 3.13 -4.02 4.28
N SER A 257 1.85 -4.28 3.99
CA SER A 257 1.45 -5.44 3.20
C SER A 257 1.45 -5.21 1.69
N LEU A 258 1.26 -3.96 1.29
CA LEU A 258 1.21 -3.56 -0.12
C LEU A 258 2.59 -3.16 -0.66
N ILE A 259 3.47 -2.64 0.18
CA ILE A 259 4.72 -2.01 -0.24
C ILE A 259 5.90 -2.76 0.42
N PRO A 260 6.42 -3.81 -0.24
CA PRO A 260 7.59 -4.53 0.26
C PRO A 260 8.91 -3.76 0.03
N THR A 261 8.93 -2.86 -0.96
CA THR A 261 10.08 -2.05 -1.34
C THR A 261 9.71 -0.58 -1.23
N PRO A 262 10.39 0.23 -0.39
CA PRO A 262 9.97 1.59 -0.09
C PRO A 262 9.83 2.51 -1.30
N ARG A 263 10.69 2.36 -2.33
CA ARG A 263 10.62 3.19 -3.54
C ARG A 263 9.48 2.81 -4.50
N SER A 264 8.92 1.61 -4.37
CA SER A 264 7.83 1.13 -5.22
C SER A 264 6.48 1.22 -4.51
N HIS A 265 6.11 2.42 -4.08
CA HIS A 265 4.95 2.69 -3.21
C HIS A 265 3.72 3.25 -3.94
N PHE A 266 3.69 3.18 -5.28
CA PHE A 266 2.54 3.61 -6.07
C PHE A 266 1.49 2.50 -6.21
N LEU A 267 0.30 2.76 -5.68
CA LEU A 267 -0.82 1.83 -5.63
C LEU A 267 -1.88 2.16 -6.69
N LEU A 268 -2.34 1.12 -7.38
CA LEU A 268 -3.37 1.21 -8.41
C LEU A 268 -4.72 0.74 -7.85
N PRO A 269 -5.71 1.64 -7.70
CA PRO A 269 -7.04 1.28 -7.26
C PRO A 269 -7.87 0.69 -8.40
N SER A 270 -8.73 -0.27 -8.06
CA SER A 270 -9.80 -0.80 -8.91
C SER A 270 -11.02 -1.09 -8.06
N TYR A 271 -12.22 -0.79 -8.53
CA TYR A 271 -13.43 -0.98 -7.72
C TYR A 271 -14.55 -1.66 -8.51
N THR A 272 -15.42 -2.37 -7.81
CA THR A 272 -16.59 -3.02 -8.41
C THR A 272 -17.64 -3.33 -7.33
N PRO A 273 -18.94 -3.31 -7.63
CA PRO A 273 -19.57 -2.82 -8.86
C PRO A 273 -19.66 -1.28 -8.89
N PHE A 274 -19.58 -0.69 -10.09
CA PHE A 274 -20.07 0.67 -10.33
C PHE A 274 -21.46 0.55 -10.91
N THR A 275 -22.48 0.84 -10.11
CA THR A 275 -23.86 0.99 -10.57
C THR A 275 -24.24 2.42 -10.26
N GLY A 276 -24.68 3.18 -11.27
CA GLY A 276 -25.33 4.45 -11.01
C GLY A 276 -26.65 4.22 -10.27
N ASP A 277 -27.06 5.18 -9.45
CA ASP A 277 -28.29 5.11 -8.65
C ASP A 277 -29.56 4.94 -9.51
N ASN A 278 -29.47 5.26 -10.81
CA ASN A 278 -30.59 5.26 -11.76
C ASN A 278 -30.84 3.93 -12.49
N VAL A 279 -30.07 2.86 -12.24
CA VAL A 279 -30.27 1.60 -12.99
C VAL A 279 -31.29 0.70 -12.31
N GLU A 280 -32.57 1.10 -12.33
CA GLU A 280 -33.69 0.20 -12.03
C GLU A 280 -33.71 -1.03 -12.95
N GLN A 281 -33.05 -0.97 -14.11
CA GLN A 281 -32.90 -2.10 -15.04
C GLN A 281 -31.86 -3.15 -14.59
N ALA A 282 -31.04 -2.86 -13.58
CA ALA A 282 -30.10 -3.80 -12.96
C ALA A 282 -30.74 -4.58 -11.80
N LYS A 283 -32.04 -4.39 -11.53
CA LYS A 283 -32.82 -5.21 -10.59
C LYS A 283 -32.86 -6.71 -10.98
N THR A 284 -32.39 -7.08 -12.17
CA THR A 284 -32.23 -8.48 -12.63
C THR A 284 -30.79 -9.02 -12.49
N VAL A 285 -29.92 -8.37 -11.73
CA VAL A 285 -28.52 -8.80 -11.59
C VAL A 285 -28.43 -10.02 -10.66
N ARG A 286 -28.07 -11.16 -11.28
CA ARG A 286 -27.45 -12.36 -10.67
C ARG A 286 -26.85 -12.07 -9.30
N LYS A 287 -27.18 -12.89 -8.28
CA LYS A 287 -26.47 -12.94 -6.99
C LYS A 287 -24.95 -12.84 -7.25
N THR A 288 -24.38 -11.66 -7.06
CA THR A 288 -22.97 -11.42 -7.38
C THR A 288 -22.16 -12.08 -6.28
N THR A 289 -21.39 -13.10 -6.65
CA THR A 289 -20.58 -13.85 -5.69
C THR A 289 -19.26 -13.12 -5.39
N VAL A 290 -18.65 -13.42 -4.25
CA VAL A 290 -17.29 -12.93 -3.89
C VAL A 290 -16.29 -13.21 -5.02
N LEU A 291 -16.38 -14.40 -5.63
CA LEU A 291 -15.54 -14.78 -6.76
C LEU A 291 -15.72 -13.87 -7.97
N ASP A 292 -16.96 -13.46 -8.27
CA ASP A 292 -17.24 -12.58 -9.40
C ASP A 292 -16.71 -11.16 -9.13
N VAL A 293 -16.80 -10.67 -7.89
CA VAL A 293 -16.19 -9.41 -7.46
C VAL A 293 -14.69 -9.46 -7.65
N MET A 294 -14.00 -10.45 -7.06
CA MET A 294 -12.53 -10.56 -7.17
C MET A 294 -12.06 -10.75 -8.62
N ARG A 295 -12.81 -11.50 -9.44
CA ARG A 295 -12.49 -11.64 -10.87
C ARG A 295 -12.65 -10.31 -11.61
N ARG A 296 -13.70 -9.53 -11.31
CA ARG A 296 -13.94 -8.22 -11.91
C ARG A 296 -12.88 -7.22 -11.49
N LEU A 297 -12.39 -7.25 -10.26
CA LEU A 297 -11.33 -6.37 -9.78
C LEU A 297 -10.03 -6.49 -10.59
N LEU A 298 -9.67 -7.70 -11.01
CA LEU A 298 -8.49 -7.93 -11.85
C LEU A 298 -8.64 -7.46 -13.31
N GLN A 299 -9.88 -7.18 -13.77
CA GLN A 299 -10.13 -6.79 -15.16
C GLN A 299 -9.65 -5.36 -15.43
N PRO A 300 -8.95 -5.11 -16.55
CA PRO A 300 -8.45 -3.78 -16.90
C PRO A 300 -9.51 -2.68 -16.93
N LYS A 301 -10.75 -3.03 -17.32
CA LYS A 301 -11.87 -2.09 -17.42
C LYS A 301 -12.31 -1.46 -16.10
N ASN A 302 -11.98 -2.08 -14.97
CA ASN A 302 -12.34 -1.57 -13.64
C ASN A 302 -11.15 -0.89 -12.94
N ARG A 303 -9.98 -0.81 -13.60
CA ARG A 303 -8.80 -0.11 -13.09
C ARG A 303 -8.96 1.38 -13.32
N MET A 304 -8.64 2.16 -12.30
CA MET A 304 -8.73 3.62 -12.34
C MET A 304 -7.46 4.30 -12.83
N VAL A 305 -6.60 3.55 -13.52
CA VAL A 305 -5.35 4.06 -14.09
C VAL A 305 -5.16 3.52 -15.50
N SER A 306 -4.82 4.40 -16.44
CA SER A 306 -4.60 4.06 -17.85
C SER A 306 -3.19 3.53 -18.09
N ILE A 307 -3.01 2.25 -17.73
CA ILE A 307 -1.77 1.50 -17.92
C ILE A 307 -1.87 0.54 -19.11
N ASN A 308 -0.75 0.37 -19.82
CA ASN A 308 -0.58 -0.65 -20.86
C ASN A 308 0.39 -1.71 -20.33
N PRO A 309 -0.10 -2.79 -19.69
CA PRO A 309 0.78 -3.82 -19.15
C PRO A 309 1.54 -4.52 -20.29
N SER A 310 2.86 -4.66 -20.13
CA SER A 310 3.67 -5.51 -21.00
C SER A 310 3.46 -6.98 -20.61
N LYS A 311 4.03 -7.91 -21.39
CA LYS A 311 4.03 -9.33 -21.01
C LYS A 311 4.87 -9.60 -19.75
N SER A 312 5.85 -8.75 -19.46
CA SER A 312 6.72 -8.83 -18.29
C SER A 312 6.11 -8.17 -17.05
N SER A 313 5.09 -7.31 -17.21
CA SER A 313 4.46 -6.64 -16.08
C SER A 313 3.84 -7.63 -15.10
N CYS A 314 4.11 -7.41 -13.82
CA CYS A 314 3.67 -8.29 -12.75
C CYS A 314 3.16 -7.50 -11.54
N TYR A 315 2.38 -8.19 -10.70
CA TYR A 315 1.92 -7.71 -9.41
C TYR A 315 2.99 -7.98 -8.36
N ILE A 316 3.36 -6.93 -7.62
CA ILE A 316 4.17 -7.04 -6.41
C ILE A 316 3.27 -7.51 -5.27
N SER A 317 2.11 -6.87 -5.11
CA SER A 317 1.15 -7.17 -4.05
C SER A 317 -0.27 -6.78 -4.46
N ILE A 318 -1.27 -7.40 -3.83
CA ILE A 318 -2.68 -7.09 -4.00
C ILE A 318 -3.39 -7.16 -2.64
N LEU A 319 -4.12 -6.12 -2.29
CA LEU A 319 -5.10 -6.10 -1.20
C LEU A 319 -6.49 -5.92 -1.78
N ASN A 320 -7.39 -6.88 -1.52
CA ASN A 320 -8.81 -6.76 -1.84
C ASN A 320 -9.60 -6.47 -0.57
N ILE A 321 -10.24 -5.31 -0.50
CA ILE A 321 -11.20 -4.96 0.56
C ILE A 321 -12.59 -5.31 0.04
N ILE A 322 -13.20 -6.34 0.60
CA ILE A 322 -14.52 -6.83 0.22
C ILE A 322 -15.52 -6.36 1.27
N GLN A 323 -16.48 -5.56 0.83
CA GLN A 323 -17.50 -4.96 1.67
C GLN A 323 -18.83 -5.68 1.47
N GLY A 324 -19.45 -6.13 2.57
CA GLY A 324 -20.80 -6.71 2.58
C GLY A 324 -20.85 -8.12 3.16
N GLU A 325 -21.95 -8.82 2.89
CA GLU A 325 -22.14 -10.18 3.38
C GLU A 325 -21.35 -11.19 2.54
N ALA A 326 -20.16 -11.54 3.02
CA ALA A 326 -19.28 -12.53 2.39
C ALA A 326 -18.88 -13.61 3.41
N ASP A 327 -19.03 -14.87 3.01
CA ASP A 327 -18.54 -16.01 3.79
C ASP A 327 -17.01 -16.14 3.63
N PRO A 328 -16.23 -16.22 4.73
CA PRO A 328 -14.79 -16.44 4.66
C PRO A 328 -14.37 -17.68 3.86
N THR A 329 -15.20 -18.73 3.84
CA THR A 329 -14.94 -19.95 3.07
C THR A 329 -14.99 -19.69 1.56
N ASP A 330 -15.90 -18.81 1.11
CA ASP A 330 -16.02 -18.42 -0.29
C ASP A 330 -14.87 -17.51 -0.72
N VAL A 331 -14.34 -16.68 0.18
CA VAL A 331 -13.12 -15.90 -0.05
C VAL A 331 -11.93 -16.83 -0.30
N HIS A 332 -11.73 -17.83 0.57
CA HIS A 332 -10.63 -18.78 0.41
C HIS A 332 -10.73 -19.58 -0.90
N LYS A 333 -11.92 -20.08 -1.25
CA LYS A 333 -12.18 -20.73 -2.55
C LYS A 333 -11.91 -19.80 -3.72
N SER A 334 -12.24 -18.51 -3.59
CA SER A 334 -12.04 -17.53 -4.65
C SER A 334 -10.56 -17.24 -4.88
N LEU A 335 -9.78 -17.13 -3.81
CA LEU A 335 -8.32 -16.98 -3.86
C LEU A 335 -7.64 -18.18 -4.53
N LEU A 336 -8.03 -19.41 -4.17
CA LEU A 336 -7.52 -20.63 -4.80
C LEU A 336 -7.77 -20.62 -6.31
N ARG A 337 -9.01 -20.30 -6.74
CA ARG A 337 -9.37 -20.23 -8.16
C ARG A 337 -8.58 -19.18 -8.94
N ILE A 338 -8.28 -18.03 -8.32
CA ILE A 338 -7.48 -16.97 -8.94
C ILE A 338 -6.04 -17.44 -9.15
N ARG A 339 -5.47 -18.16 -8.18
CA ARG A 339 -4.12 -18.75 -8.25
C ARG A 339 -4.05 -19.87 -9.29
N GLU A 340 -4.97 -20.83 -9.26
CA GLU A 340 -5.02 -21.96 -10.20
C GLU A 340 -5.14 -21.51 -11.66
N ARG A 341 -5.97 -20.48 -11.91
CA ARG A 341 -6.19 -19.94 -13.26
C ARG A 341 -5.10 -18.97 -13.71
N ARG A 342 -4.13 -18.64 -12.84
CA ARG A 342 -3.05 -17.66 -13.11
C ARG A 342 -3.58 -16.36 -13.71
N LEU A 343 -4.68 -15.83 -13.16
CA LEU A 343 -5.29 -14.58 -13.66
C LEU A 343 -4.43 -13.35 -13.38
N ALA A 344 -3.44 -13.47 -12.48
CA ALA A 344 -2.48 -12.45 -12.13
C ALA A 344 -1.07 -13.06 -12.19
N SER A 345 -0.15 -12.37 -12.87
CA SER A 345 1.28 -12.67 -12.87
C SER A 345 1.92 -11.95 -11.70
N PHE A 346 2.65 -12.64 -10.83
CA PHE A 346 3.33 -12.04 -9.68
C PHE A 346 4.83 -11.95 -9.91
N ILE A 347 5.49 -11.13 -9.10
CA ILE A 347 6.95 -11.02 -9.06
C ILE A 347 7.63 -12.39 -8.96
N PRO A 348 8.73 -12.64 -9.69
CA PRO A 348 9.41 -13.93 -9.72
C PRO A 348 10.29 -14.18 -8.48
N TRP A 349 10.74 -13.12 -7.80
CA TRP A 349 11.68 -13.17 -6.67
C TRP A 349 11.01 -13.31 -5.30
N GLY A 350 9.68 -13.31 -5.25
CA GLY A 350 8.92 -13.37 -3.99
C GLY A 350 7.64 -14.21 -4.11
N PRO A 351 7.03 -14.60 -2.97
CA PRO A 351 5.76 -15.29 -2.97
C PRO A 351 4.62 -14.35 -3.43
N ALA A 352 3.61 -14.91 -4.09
CA ALA A 352 2.43 -14.17 -4.51
C ALA A 352 1.61 -13.63 -3.31
N SER A 353 1.73 -12.32 -3.04
CA SER A 353 1.01 -11.63 -1.97
C SER A 353 -0.38 -11.21 -2.45
N ILE A 354 -1.41 -11.99 -2.08
CA ILE A 354 -2.82 -11.62 -2.23
C ILE A 354 -3.47 -11.65 -0.86
N GLN A 355 -3.87 -10.48 -0.40
CA GLN A 355 -4.55 -10.30 0.86
C GLN A 355 -6.02 -9.92 0.63
N VAL A 356 -6.87 -10.34 1.56
CA VAL A 356 -8.29 -10.02 1.52
C VAL A 356 -8.72 -9.53 2.91
N ALA A 357 -9.24 -8.32 2.96
CA ALA A 357 -9.91 -7.78 4.13
C ALA A 357 -11.42 -7.85 3.91
N LEU A 358 -12.14 -8.42 4.88
CA LEU A 358 -13.59 -8.45 4.87
C LEU A 358 -14.10 -7.36 5.82
N THR A 359 -14.95 -6.48 5.31
CA THR A 359 -15.56 -5.43 6.11
C THR A 359 -17.07 -5.44 5.95
N LYS A 360 -17.76 -5.02 7.01
CA LYS A 360 -19.20 -4.77 6.95
C LYS A 360 -19.44 -3.44 6.25
N LYS A 361 -20.55 -3.34 5.53
CA LYS A 361 -21.01 -2.06 4.99
C LYS A 361 -21.61 -1.22 6.11
N SER A 362 -21.65 0.10 5.89
CA SER A 362 -22.41 1.00 6.74
C SER A 362 -23.87 0.51 6.87
N PRO A 363 -24.41 0.39 8.10
CA PRO A 363 -25.79 -0.02 8.32
C PRO A 363 -26.80 1.08 7.95
N TYR A 364 -26.36 2.33 7.81
CA TYR A 364 -27.22 3.49 7.59
C TYR A 364 -27.55 3.74 6.11
N LEU A 365 -26.74 3.18 5.21
CA LEU A 365 -26.94 3.33 3.78
C LEU A 365 -27.73 2.14 3.21
N HIS A 366 -28.77 2.46 2.44
CA HIS A 366 -29.49 1.45 1.66
C HIS A 366 -28.65 1.01 0.46
N HIS A 367 -28.00 -0.15 0.57
CA HIS A 367 -27.19 -0.70 -0.51
C HIS A 367 -28.03 -1.50 -1.48
N THR A 368 -28.00 -1.14 -2.76
CA THR A 368 -28.56 -1.95 -3.86
C THR A 368 -27.75 -3.21 -4.12
N ASN A 369 -26.43 -3.16 -3.87
CA ASN A 369 -25.50 -4.27 -4.10
C ASN A 369 -25.14 -5.00 -2.81
N ARG A 370 -25.38 -6.31 -2.77
CA ARG A 370 -25.05 -7.18 -1.61
C ARG A 370 -23.55 -7.22 -1.28
N VAL A 371 -22.69 -7.15 -2.30
CA VAL A 371 -21.22 -7.21 -2.15
C VAL A 371 -20.57 -6.17 -3.08
N SER A 372 -19.68 -5.36 -2.53
CA SER A 372 -18.74 -4.50 -3.26
C SER A 372 -17.31 -4.88 -2.91
N GLY A 373 -16.36 -4.45 -3.74
CA GLY A 373 -14.95 -4.68 -3.51
C GLY A 373 -14.11 -3.55 -4.07
N LEU A 374 -13.06 -3.22 -3.34
CA LEU A 374 -11.93 -2.40 -3.77
C LEU A 374 -10.70 -3.30 -3.86
N MET A 375 -9.88 -3.11 -4.88
CA MET A 375 -8.55 -3.67 -4.98
C MET A 375 -7.54 -2.53 -4.97
N LEU A 376 -6.58 -2.59 -4.04
CA LEU A 376 -5.36 -1.82 -4.08
C LEU A 376 -4.26 -2.76 -4.55
N ALA A 377 -3.64 -2.47 -5.68
CA ALA A 377 -2.61 -3.32 -6.27
C ALA A 377 -1.33 -2.54 -6.49
N ASN A 378 -0.21 -3.09 -6.05
CA ASN A 378 1.11 -2.63 -6.45
C ASN A 378 1.54 -3.41 -7.69
N HIS A 379 1.62 -2.74 -8.83
CA HIS A 379 1.83 -3.38 -10.13
C HIS A 379 2.85 -2.61 -10.97
N THR A 380 3.84 -3.32 -11.53
CA THR A 380 5.01 -2.70 -12.18
C THR A 380 4.67 -1.87 -13.41
N SER A 381 3.53 -2.13 -14.06
CA SER A 381 3.11 -1.34 -15.22
C SER A 381 2.80 0.12 -14.89
N VAL A 382 2.75 0.53 -13.62
CA VAL A 382 2.68 1.96 -13.25
C VAL A 382 3.86 2.73 -13.86
N ALA A 383 5.01 2.10 -14.08
CA ALA A 383 6.14 2.68 -14.80
C ALA A 383 5.77 3.22 -16.19
N THR A 384 4.77 2.64 -16.87
CA THR A 384 4.30 3.14 -18.17
C THR A 384 3.64 4.51 -18.08
N LEU A 385 3.05 4.85 -16.93
CA LEU A 385 2.49 6.17 -16.64
C LEU A 385 3.62 7.19 -16.49
N PHE A 386 4.65 6.87 -15.70
CA PHE A 386 5.80 7.76 -15.48
C PHE A 386 6.60 7.99 -16.78
N LYS A 387 6.85 6.93 -17.55
CA LYS A 387 7.47 7.06 -18.88
C LYS A 387 6.72 8.03 -19.79
N ARG A 388 5.38 8.02 -19.73
CA ARG A 388 4.55 8.92 -20.52
C ARG A 388 4.75 10.38 -20.11
N ILE A 389 4.78 10.66 -18.81
CA ILE A 389 5.01 12.00 -18.27
C ILE A 389 6.39 12.50 -18.68
N ILE A 390 7.43 11.67 -18.56
CA ILE A 390 8.79 12.01 -19.01
C ILE A 390 8.82 12.27 -20.52
N GLN A 391 8.17 11.44 -21.34
CA GLN A 391 8.13 11.65 -22.79
C GLN A 391 7.46 12.98 -23.17
N GLN A 392 6.43 13.40 -22.43
CA GLN A 392 5.78 14.70 -22.64
C GLN A 392 6.70 15.85 -22.19
N TYR A 393 7.33 15.72 -21.02
CA TYR A 393 8.32 16.66 -20.51
C TYR A 393 9.49 16.83 -21.49
N ASP A 394 10.12 15.75 -21.95
CA ASP A 394 11.27 15.77 -22.86
C ASP A 394 10.93 16.49 -24.19
N ARG A 395 9.69 16.36 -24.69
CA ARG A 395 9.24 17.09 -25.89
C ARG A 395 9.18 18.60 -25.68
N LEU A 396 8.73 19.04 -24.51
CA LEU A 396 8.66 20.47 -24.16
C LEU A 396 10.05 21.02 -23.86
N ARG A 397 10.85 20.28 -23.08
CA ARG A 397 12.21 20.65 -22.67
C ARG A 397 13.15 20.78 -23.86
N LYS A 398 13.08 19.88 -24.85
CA LYS A 398 13.87 19.97 -26.11
C LYS A 398 13.64 21.27 -26.88
N ARG A 399 12.47 21.90 -26.72
CA ARG A 399 12.11 23.16 -27.38
C ARG A 399 12.22 24.37 -26.44
N ASN A 400 12.62 24.16 -25.19
CA ASN A 400 12.59 25.16 -24.12
C ASN A 400 11.24 25.90 -24.02
N ALA A 401 10.14 25.19 -24.30
CA ALA A 401 8.81 25.80 -24.34
C ALA A 401 8.29 26.09 -22.93
N PHE A 402 7.68 27.27 -22.75
CA PHE A 402 6.99 27.71 -21.52
C PHE A 402 7.85 27.81 -20.25
N LEU A 403 9.19 27.84 -20.37
CA LEU A 403 10.09 27.91 -19.22
C LEU A 403 10.21 29.31 -18.60
N ASP A 404 9.88 30.37 -19.35
CA ASP A 404 10.04 31.76 -18.88
C ASP A 404 9.20 32.07 -17.63
N GLN A 405 8.07 31.37 -17.46
CA GLN A 405 7.23 31.52 -16.27
C GLN A 405 7.87 30.86 -15.03
N TYR A 406 8.57 29.74 -15.20
CA TYR A 406 9.27 29.05 -14.11
C TYR A 406 10.52 29.83 -13.70
N ARG A 407 11.27 30.39 -14.66
CA ARG A 407 12.46 31.23 -14.36
C ARG A 407 12.18 32.46 -13.50
N LYS A 408 10.92 32.91 -13.43
CA LYS A 408 10.50 34.03 -12.58
C LYS A 408 10.31 33.63 -11.11
N SER A 409 10.19 32.33 -10.82
CA SER A 409 10.09 31.83 -9.45
C SER A 409 11.47 31.60 -8.85
N ALA A 410 11.59 31.82 -7.54
CA ALA A 410 12.87 31.78 -6.81
C ALA A 410 13.62 30.44 -6.96
N ALA A 411 12.88 29.32 -7.00
CA ALA A 411 13.45 27.98 -7.18
C ALA A 411 14.22 27.79 -8.51
N PHE A 412 13.92 28.59 -9.54
CA PHE A 412 14.47 28.42 -10.89
C PHE A 412 15.13 29.70 -11.44
N SER A 413 15.43 30.68 -10.57
CA SER A 413 15.96 31.98 -11.00
C SER A 413 17.42 31.92 -11.44
N GLU A 414 18.21 31.01 -10.87
CA GLU A 414 19.64 30.87 -11.16
C GLU A 414 19.91 29.71 -12.12
N GLU A 415 19.38 28.51 -11.85
CA GLU A 415 19.59 27.32 -12.67
C GLU A 415 18.32 26.45 -12.78
N LEU A 416 18.22 25.68 -13.87
CA LEU A 416 17.10 24.75 -14.11
C LEU A 416 17.45 23.31 -13.70
N THR A 417 18.39 23.17 -12.77
CA THR A 417 18.93 21.89 -12.26
C THR A 417 17.85 21.04 -11.61
N GLU A 418 16.91 21.65 -10.89
CA GLU A 418 15.82 20.94 -10.22
C GLU A 418 14.97 20.11 -11.20
N PHE A 419 14.79 20.57 -12.44
CA PHE A 419 14.11 19.78 -13.48
C PHE A 419 14.92 18.54 -13.91
N ASP A 420 16.24 18.66 -13.98
CA ASP A 420 17.13 17.57 -14.39
C ASP A 420 17.27 16.54 -13.26
N GLU A 421 17.29 16.99 -12.00
CA GLU A 421 17.19 16.14 -10.81
C GLU A 421 15.86 15.40 -10.74
N ALA A 422 14.73 16.11 -10.88
CA ALA A 422 13.40 15.51 -10.90
C ALA A 422 13.30 14.42 -11.98
N ARG A 423 13.84 14.71 -13.17
CA ARG A 423 13.90 13.74 -14.27
C ARG A 423 14.74 12.51 -13.90
N SER A 424 15.89 12.70 -13.27
CA SER A 424 16.76 11.59 -12.85
C SER A 424 16.05 10.68 -11.85
N VAL A 425 15.45 11.27 -10.80
CA VAL A 425 14.74 10.52 -9.76
C VAL A 425 13.59 9.68 -10.35
N VAL A 426 12.79 10.26 -11.24
CA VAL A 426 11.68 9.54 -11.88
C VAL A 426 12.18 8.47 -12.88
N MET A 427 13.31 8.70 -13.55
CA MET A 427 13.94 7.66 -14.38
C MET A 427 14.45 6.49 -13.54
N ASP A 428 15.08 6.75 -12.40
CA ASP A 428 15.55 5.72 -11.49
C ASP A 428 14.38 4.92 -10.92
N LEU A 429 13.26 5.59 -10.60
CA LEU A 429 12.01 4.93 -10.20
C LEU A 429 11.48 3.99 -11.29
N ILE A 430 11.48 4.43 -12.55
CA ILE A 430 11.09 3.59 -13.68
C ILE A 430 12.02 2.38 -13.80
N GLY A 431 13.33 2.60 -13.69
CA GLY A 431 14.33 1.54 -13.72
C GLY A 431 14.13 0.53 -12.60
N GLU A 432 13.76 0.97 -11.41
CA GLU A 432 13.48 0.09 -10.27
C GLU A 432 12.23 -0.76 -10.49
N TYR A 433 11.16 -0.19 -11.03
CA TYR A 433 9.97 -0.97 -11.40
C TYR A 433 10.25 -2.00 -12.50
N GLU A 434 11.11 -1.68 -13.47
CA GLU A 434 11.54 -2.62 -14.51
C GLU A 434 12.46 -3.71 -13.98
N ALA A 435 13.37 -3.37 -13.06
CA ALA A 435 14.22 -4.33 -12.37
C ALA A 435 13.39 -5.31 -11.54
N ALA A 436 12.32 -4.83 -10.89
CA ALA A 436 11.40 -5.65 -10.11
C ALA A 436 10.65 -6.71 -10.94
N GLU A 437 10.59 -6.58 -12.27
CA GLU A 437 10.01 -7.59 -13.17
C GLU A 437 10.93 -8.81 -13.36
N ARG A 438 12.23 -8.70 -13.01
CA ARG A 438 13.25 -9.72 -13.24
C ARG A 438 13.49 -10.57 -12.00
N SER A 439 13.99 -11.79 -12.19
CA SER A 439 14.27 -12.72 -11.07
C SER A 439 15.50 -12.34 -10.24
N ASP A 440 16.41 -11.56 -10.81
CA ASP A 440 17.66 -11.08 -10.21
C ASP A 440 17.48 -9.80 -9.37
N TYR A 441 16.25 -9.32 -9.17
CA TYR A 441 15.98 -8.07 -8.45
C TYR A 441 16.59 -7.99 -7.03
N LEU A 442 16.51 -9.08 -6.25
CA LEU A 442 17.04 -9.12 -4.88
C LEU A 442 18.54 -9.41 -4.81
N ASP A 443 19.11 -10.03 -5.85
CA ASP A 443 20.52 -10.41 -5.92
C ASP A 443 21.05 -10.16 -7.34
N PRO A 444 21.45 -8.91 -7.64
CA PRO A 444 21.93 -8.53 -8.95
C PRO A 444 23.27 -9.18 -9.32
N ASP A 445 23.99 -9.78 -8.36
CA ASP A 445 25.27 -10.45 -8.59
C ASP A 445 25.16 -11.98 -8.73
N ALA A 446 24.05 -12.61 -8.30
CA ALA A 446 23.76 -14.03 -8.55
C ALA A 446 23.70 -14.39 -10.05
N GLY A 447 23.45 -13.41 -10.93
CA GLY A 447 23.53 -13.59 -12.39
C GLY A 447 24.97 -13.64 -12.92
N LYS A 448 25.92 -12.95 -12.26
CA LYS A 448 27.32 -12.88 -12.68
C LYS A 448 28.12 -14.11 -12.26
N GLU A 449 27.77 -14.75 -11.13
CA GLU A 449 28.41 -16.01 -10.72
C GLU A 449 28.12 -17.16 -11.70
N LYS A 450 26.96 -17.13 -12.40
CA LYS A 450 26.64 -18.13 -13.42
C LYS A 450 27.44 -17.96 -14.71
N GLU A 451 27.81 -16.74 -15.10
CA GLU A 451 28.67 -16.51 -16.26
C GLU A 451 30.15 -16.76 -15.97
N LEU A 452 30.59 -16.59 -14.71
CA LEU A 452 31.96 -16.93 -14.31
C LEU A 452 32.16 -18.46 -14.14
N GLY A 453 31.11 -19.18 -13.73
CA GLY A 453 31.15 -20.65 -13.55
C GLY A 453 31.29 -21.46 -14.84
N ASP A 454 30.96 -20.90 -16.01
CA ASP A 454 31.13 -21.55 -17.31
C ASP A 454 32.53 -21.30 -17.92
N LEU A 455 33.36 -20.42 -17.34
CA LEU A 455 34.76 -20.23 -17.75
C LEU A 455 35.79 -20.93 -16.84
N ASP A 456 35.42 -21.32 -15.62
CA ASP A 456 36.37 -21.85 -14.62
C ASP A 456 36.53 -23.38 -14.60
N THR A 457 35.97 -24.12 -15.56
CA THR A 457 36.18 -25.59 -15.67
C THR A 457 37.53 -26.00 -16.26
N PHE A 458 38.43 -25.07 -16.62
CA PHE A 458 39.71 -25.42 -17.25
C PHE A 458 40.99 -25.12 -16.46
N THR A 459 40.94 -24.42 -15.32
CA THR A 459 42.18 -24.06 -14.60
C THR A 459 42.01 -23.92 -13.10
N THR A 460 41.97 -25.03 -12.35
CA THR A 460 42.58 -25.13 -11.00
C THR A 460 42.62 -26.58 -10.47
N PHE A 461 43.27 -27.47 -11.22
CA PHE A 461 44.04 -28.55 -10.58
C PHE A 461 45.38 -27.92 -10.24
N PHE A 462 45.61 -27.49 -9.00
CA PHE A 462 46.91 -27.53 -8.29
C PHE A 462 46.83 -26.67 -7.00
N LEU A 463 47.31 -27.28 -5.91
CA LEU A 463 47.75 -26.69 -4.64
C LEU A 463 46.69 -26.49 -3.53
N SER A 464 46.40 -27.62 -2.89
CA SER A 464 46.27 -27.73 -1.43
C SER A 464 47.58 -27.39 -0.70
N PHE A 465 47.44 -26.94 0.56
CA PHE A 465 48.45 -26.65 1.62
C PHE A 465 48.87 -25.18 1.77
N TYR A 466 48.24 -24.46 2.71
CA TYR A 466 48.84 -23.93 3.96
C TYR A 466 47.81 -23.08 4.75
N SER A 467 47.61 -23.37 6.03
CA SER A 467 46.99 -22.49 7.06
C SER A 467 47.96 -21.36 7.46
N PRO A 468 47.64 -20.28 8.25
CA PRO A 468 46.59 -20.19 9.29
C PRO A 468 45.88 -18.81 9.47
N PHE A 469 44.91 -18.78 10.41
CA PHE A 469 44.31 -17.61 11.10
C PHE A 469 45.33 -16.52 11.52
N PRO A 470 44.95 -15.22 11.69
CA PRO A 470 44.22 -14.77 12.88
C PRO A 470 43.18 -13.63 12.73
N SER A 471 42.33 -13.57 13.74
CA SER A 471 41.37 -12.53 14.16
C SER A 471 41.94 -11.10 14.27
N THR A 472 41.12 -10.05 14.07
CA THR A 472 40.76 -9.02 15.09
C THR A 472 39.91 -7.84 14.56
N PHE A 473 38.86 -7.48 15.32
CA PHE A 473 38.26 -6.14 15.57
C PHE A 473 37.51 -5.38 14.44
N CYS A 474 36.47 -4.56 14.64
CA CYS A 474 35.45 -4.33 15.69
C CYS A 474 34.62 -3.10 15.24
N PHE A 475 33.28 -3.12 15.33
CA PHE A 475 32.36 -2.00 15.63
C PHE A 475 30.96 -2.67 15.75
N GLY A 476 30.27 -2.79 16.90
CA GLY A 476 29.80 -1.78 17.87
C GLY A 476 28.61 -1.03 17.26
N ARG A 477 27.35 -1.05 17.71
CA ARG A 477 26.70 -1.25 19.02
C ARG A 477 25.17 -1.36 18.75
N ALA A 478 24.43 -2.23 19.45
CA ALA A 478 22.97 -2.10 19.60
C ALA A 478 22.55 -2.35 21.06
N ARG A 479 21.86 -1.35 21.63
CA ARG A 479 21.19 -1.31 22.94
C ARG A 479 20.00 -2.31 22.89
N GLY A 480 19.66 -3.12 23.89
CA GLY A 480 19.57 -2.86 25.32
C GLY A 480 18.11 -2.56 25.71
N PHE A 481 17.22 -3.55 25.74
CA PHE A 481 15.89 -3.43 26.34
C PHE A 481 15.65 -4.51 27.40
N GLY A 482 15.47 -4.02 28.63
CA GLY A 482 15.23 -4.79 29.83
C GLY A 482 13.82 -5.35 29.93
N ARG A 483 13.72 -6.48 30.62
CA ARG A 483 12.49 -7.16 31.01
C ARG A 483 11.80 -6.41 32.15
N ILE A 484 10.49 -6.18 32.03
CA ILE A 484 9.61 -5.86 33.16
C ILE A 484 8.41 -6.82 33.13
N ASN A 485 8.14 -7.39 34.30
CA ASN A 485 7.12 -8.37 34.64
C ASN A 485 5.68 -7.85 34.44
N ARG A 486 4.75 -8.77 34.14
CA ARG A 486 3.32 -8.62 34.41
C ARG A 486 2.72 -9.93 34.97
N PRO A 487 1.60 -9.86 35.71
CA PRO A 487 1.35 -10.65 36.92
C PRO A 487 0.49 -11.90 36.72
N HIS A 488 0.50 -12.75 37.75
CA HIS A 488 -0.32 -13.95 37.95
C HIS A 488 -1.81 -13.64 38.20
N PHE A 489 -2.69 -14.43 37.57
CA PHE A 489 -4.03 -14.86 38.07
C PHE A 489 -4.41 -16.19 37.37
N PRO A 490 -5.33 -17.02 37.90
CA PRO A 490 -5.10 -18.44 38.15
C PRO A 490 -5.70 -19.38 37.08
N SER A 491 -5.02 -20.50 36.90
CA SER A 491 -5.36 -21.58 35.96
C SER A 491 -6.44 -22.52 36.52
N SER A 492 -7.51 -22.74 35.75
CA SER A 492 -8.27 -23.99 35.76
C SER A 492 -7.71 -24.95 34.70
N HIS A 493 -7.71 -26.24 35.05
CA HIS A 493 -6.95 -27.36 34.46
C HIS A 493 -7.17 -27.61 32.95
N ILE A 494 -6.08 -27.63 32.17
CA ILE A 494 -5.92 -28.46 30.96
C ILE A 494 -4.46 -28.97 30.89
N MET A 495 -4.26 -30.29 30.89
CA MET A 495 -2.94 -30.94 30.81
C MET A 495 -2.29 -30.74 29.42
N ALA A 496 -1.04 -30.24 29.38
CA ALA A 496 -0.21 -30.16 28.18
C ALA A 496 0.58 -31.48 27.93
N PRO A 497 0.84 -31.88 26.67
CA PRO A 497 1.58 -33.10 26.36
C PRO A 497 3.10 -32.95 26.61
N ARG A 498 3.74 -33.98 27.18
CA ARG A 498 5.17 -34.01 27.52
C ARG A 498 6.06 -34.05 26.27
N LYS A 499 7.12 -33.21 26.22
CA LYS A 499 8.15 -33.22 25.15
C LYS A 499 9.02 -34.49 25.21
N PRO A 500 9.47 -35.05 24.07
CA PRO A 500 10.26 -36.28 24.02
C PRO A 500 11.70 -36.09 24.54
N ARG A 501 12.14 -36.99 25.44
CA ARG A 501 13.52 -37.07 25.98
C ARG A 501 14.32 -38.15 25.24
N CYS A 502 15.65 -38.09 25.33
CA CYS A 502 16.56 -39.13 24.85
C CYS A 502 16.25 -40.50 25.48
N SER A 503 16.46 -41.60 24.74
CA SER A 503 16.14 -42.96 25.17
C SER A 503 17.16 -43.59 26.13
N PHE A 504 18.32 -42.95 26.34
CA PHE A 504 19.34 -43.41 27.27
C PHE A 504 18.92 -43.12 28.72
N LYS A 505 18.97 -44.13 29.60
CA LYS A 505 18.40 -44.08 30.97
C LYS A 505 18.93 -42.95 31.84
N GLU A 506 20.14 -42.44 31.57
CA GLU A 506 20.78 -41.38 32.35
C GLU A 506 20.81 -40.01 31.66
N CYS A 507 20.25 -39.87 30.44
CA CYS A 507 20.25 -38.60 29.72
C CYS A 507 19.02 -37.74 30.06
N LYS A 508 19.26 -36.47 30.42
CA LYS A 508 18.21 -35.47 30.73
C LYS A 508 17.99 -34.43 29.64
N GLU A 509 18.71 -34.49 28.53
CA GLU A 509 18.65 -33.50 27.45
C GLU A 509 17.45 -33.71 26.50
N ALA A 510 17.07 -32.61 25.81
CA ALA A 510 15.96 -32.60 24.86
C ALA A 510 16.38 -33.25 23.53
N ALA A 511 15.55 -34.13 22.98
CA ALA A 511 15.84 -34.77 21.70
C ALA A 511 15.72 -33.76 20.55
N GLN A 512 16.85 -33.25 20.03
CA GLN A 512 16.90 -32.44 18.82
C GLN A 512 16.89 -33.33 17.56
N ARG A 513 16.18 -32.90 16.51
CA ARG A 513 16.01 -33.64 15.25
C ARG A 513 16.68 -32.89 14.10
N ILE A 514 17.78 -33.40 13.52
CA ILE A 514 18.35 -32.89 12.26
C ILE A 514 18.88 -34.06 11.39
N VAL A 515 18.87 -33.81 10.08
CA VAL A 515 18.99 -34.68 8.90
C VAL A 515 20.42 -35.16 8.66
N GLY A 516 20.60 -36.45 8.39
CA GLY A 516 21.87 -37.01 7.90
C GLY A 516 21.66 -37.91 6.68
N ASP A 517 22.72 -38.12 5.90
CA ASP A 517 22.68 -38.90 4.66
C ASP A 517 22.51 -40.40 4.93
N CYS A 518 21.40 -40.96 4.43
CA CYS A 518 21.11 -42.38 4.54
C CYS A 518 21.83 -43.15 3.42
N SER A 519 22.66 -44.12 3.81
CA SER A 519 23.41 -45.02 2.91
C SER A 519 22.53 -45.93 2.04
N PHE A 520 21.22 -46.03 2.33
CA PHE A 520 20.27 -46.81 1.55
C PHE A 520 19.42 -45.99 0.58
N CYS A 521 19.30 -44.67 0.75
CA CYS A 521 18.37 -43.86 -0.05
C CYS A 521 18.98 -42.64 -0.76
N HIS A 522 20.29 -42.39 -0.65
CA HIS A 522 21.03 -41.34 -1.38
C HIS A 522 20.26 -40.00 -1.55
N GLY A 523 19.57 -39.53 -0.50
CA GLY A 523 18.86 -38.25 -0.50
C GLY A 523 17.50 -38.16 -1.21
N HIS A 524 17.00 -39.20 -1.90
CA HIS A 524 15.80 -39.05 -2.73
C HIS A 524 14.44 -39.23 -2.02
N PHE A 525 14.37 -39.86 -0.84
CA PHE A 525 13.08 -40.20 -0.18
C PHE A 525 13.06 -40.12 1.37
N CYS A 526 13.66 -39.10 2.00
CA CYS A 526 13.77 -39.08 3.47
C CYS A 526 13.24 -37.80 4.15
N SER A 527 11.91 -37.61 4.15
CA SER A 527 11.25 -36.75 5.16
C SER A 527 10.78 -37.55 6.39
N LYS A 528 10.60 -38.87 6.27
CA LYS A 528 10.15 -39.79 7.34
C LYS A 528 11.27 -40.52 8.11
N HIS A 529 12.51 -40.57 7.60
CA HIS A 529 13.61 -41.35 8.20
C HIS A 529 14.75 -40.47 8.75
N ARG A 530 14.40 -39.40 9.46
CA ARG A 530 15.37 -38.52 10.12
C ARG A 530 16.12 -39.31 11.20
N MET A 531 17.45 -39.38 11.13
CA MET A 531 18.27 -39.78 12.26
C MET A 531 18.32 -38.65 13.31
N LEU A 532 18.68 -39.01 14.54
CA LEU A 532 18.97 -38.07 15.62
C LEU A 532 20.45 -37.71 15.55
N GLU A 533 20.82 -36.43 15.64
CA GLU A 533 22.23 -36.02 15.70
C GLU A 533 22.63 -35.29 16.98
N ALA A 534 23.89 -35.57 17.33
CA ALA A 534 24.81 -34.96 18.27
C ALA A 534 24.23 -34.46 19.62
N HIS A 535 24.25 -35.36 20.61
CA HIS A 535 24.32 -34.93 22.02
C HIS A 535 25.40 -35.72 22.74
N SER A 536 26.02 -35.11 23.74
CA SER A 536 27.18 -35.65 24.44
C SER A 536 26.79 -36.65 25.54
N CYS A 537 26.06 -37.74 25.25
CA CYS A 537 26.00 -38.88 26.19
C CYS A 537 27.03 -39.94 25.89
N THR A 538 27.41 -40.63 26.96
CA THR A 538 28.29 -41.79 26.97
C THR A 538 27.74 -42.99 26.17
N GLY A 539 26.42 -43.08 25.95
CA GLY A 539 25.75 -44.18 25.24
C GLY A 539 25.21 -43.83 23.84
N LEU A 540 25.70 -42.76 23.20
CA LEU A 540 25.14 -42.25 21.95
C LEU A 540 25.24 -43.27 20.81
N GLU A 541 26.37 -43.98 20.71
CA GLU A 541 26.61 -44.96 19.65
C GLU A 541 25.68 -46.17 19.74
N ASP A 542 25.34 -46.63 20.95
CA ASP A 542 24.41 -47.73 21.14
C ASP A 542 22.97 -47.31 20.79
N CYS A 543 22.56 -46.10 21.19
CA CYS A 543 21.27 -45.53 20.81
C CYS A 543 21.14 -45.33 19.30
N LYS A 544 22.21 -44.92 18.61
CA LYS A 544 22.25 -44.81 17.14
C LYS A 544 22.09 -46.18 16.49
N LYS A 545 22.82 -47.20 16.96
CA LYS A 545 22.73 -48.57 16.43
C LYS A 545 21.33 -49.17 16.60
N GLU A 546 20.71 -49.01 17.77
CA GLU A 546 19.33 -49.49 18.00
C GLU A 546 18.29 -48.73 17.16
N SER A 547 18.46 -47.43 16.95
CA SER A 547 17.57 -46.66 16.07
C SER A 547 17.75 -47.08 14.61
N HIS A 548 18.98 -47.38 14.21
CA HIS A 548 19.28 -47.85 12.86
C HIS A 548 18.70 -49.25 12.61
N ALA A 549 18.83 -50.17 13.57
CA ALA A 549 18.23 -51.51 13.49
C ALA A 549 16.70 -51.45 13.36
N ARG A 550 16.03 -50.64 14.19
CA ARG A 550 14.56 -50.46 14.12
C ARG A 550 14.10 -49.89 12.78
N ASN A 551 14.85 -48.95 12.22
CA ASN A 551 14.53 -48.41 10.90
C ASN A 551 14.78 -49.43 9.79
N ALA A 552 15.83 -50.25 9.89
CA ALA A 552 16.14 -51.31 8.94
C ALA A 552 15.05 -52.42 8.93
N ASP A 553 14.57 -52.83 10.10
CA ASP A 553 13.47 -53.81 10.21
C ASP A 553 12.19 -53.29 9.56
N LYS A 554 11.89 -52.00 9.77
CA LYS A 554 10.73 -51.35 9.15
C LYS A 554 10.86 -51.30 7.63
N LEU A 555 12.04 -50.95 7.12
CA LEU A 555 12.33 -50.94 5.68
C LEU A 555 12.22 -52.33 5.05
N ASN A 556 12.67 -53.37 5.75
CA ASN A 556 12.51 -54.75 5.33
C ASN A 556 11.04 -55.20 5.33
N SER A 557 10.23 -54.74 6.29
CA SER A 557 8.80 -55.07 6.35
C SER A 557 7.97 -54.40 5.24
N GLU A 558 8.41 -53.25 4.73
CA GLU A 558 7.75 -52.49 3.67
C GLU A 558 8.27 -52.86 2.27
N ARG A 559 9.23 -53.79 2.16
CA ARG A 559 9.79 -54.23 0.89
C ARG A 559 8.79 -55.11 0.12
N THR A 560 8.24 -54.59 -0.97
CA THR A 560 7.44 -55.36 -1.93
C THR A 560 8.33 -56.36 -2.68
N VAL A 561 8.06 -57.65 -2.50
CA VAL A 561 8.72 -58.74 -3.26
C VAL A 561 7.96 -58.95 -4.57
N VAL A 562 8.60 -58.69 -5.70
CA VAL A 562 8.07 -59.04 -7.03
C VAL A 562 8.11 -60.56 -7.17
N VAL A 563 6.95 -61.21 -7.12
CA VAL A 563 6.83 -62.63 -7.46
C VAL A 563 7.00 -62.77 -8.97
N LYS A 564 8.11 -63.35 -9.41
CA LYS A 564 8.35 -63.70 -10.82
C LYS A 564 7.72 -65.07 -11.14
N GLY A 565 6.74 -65.08 -12.06
CA GLY A 565 6.17 -66.27 -12.72
C GLY A 565 5.15 -67.01 -11.84
N VAL A 566 3.95 -67.37 -12.31
CA VAL A 566 3.57 -68.12 -13.53
C VAL A 566 2.26 -67.58 -14.11
#